data_AF-A0A7Y8A1E5-F1
#
_entry.id   AF-A0A7Y8A1E5-F1
#
_cell.length_a   1.000
_cell.length_b   1.000
_cell.length_c   1.000
_cell.angle_alpha   90.00
_cell.angle_beta   90.00
_cell.angle_gamma   90.00
#
_symmetry.space_group_name_H-M   'P 1'
#
loop_
_entity.id
_entity.type
_entity.pdbx_description
1 polymer ?
#
loop_
_entity_poly.entity_id
_entity_poly.type
_entity_poly.pdbx_seq_one_letter_code
_entity_poly.pdbx_strand_id
1 'polypeptide(L)'
;MKPFLYEFPILPDGFQLPTDYLNVVLVGDIDIAPWRFLTKDMALSLFYYGSMLLKFPGTALVPFAIIQDESGLYNDGWVVLACFDGGKGGDSSVRIYDYSRPKSSPWDSFSYSGFSEWFSAAKEESARYKADRVGDEGYS
;
A
#
# COMPACT_ATOMS: atom_id res chain seq x y z
N MET A 1 6.93 -13.14 -13.35
CA MET A 1 5.45 -13.10 -13.49
C MET A 1 5.07 -11.69 -13.91
N LYS A 2 4.07 -11.50 -14.79
CA LYS A 2 3.63 -10.14 -15.16
C LYS A 2 2.95 -9.49 -13.94
N PRO A 3 3.26 -8.23 -13.58
CA PRO A 3 2.59 -7.56 -12.47
C PRO A 3 1.10 -7.40 -12.78
N PHE A 4 0.26 -7.66 -11.78
CA PHE A 4 -1.15 -7.28 -11.80
C PHE A 4 -1.27 -5.78 -11.56
N LEU A 5 -1.99 -5.09 -12.43
CA LEU A 5 -2.37 -3.70 -12.28
C LEU A 5 -3.89 -3.63 -12.37
N TYR A 6 -4.51 -2.77 -11.58
CA TYR A 6 -5.94 -2.50 -11.72
C TYR A 6 -6.20 -1.87 -13.08
N GLU A 7 -7.26 -2.30 -13.74
CA GLU A 7 -7.67 -1.80 -15.06
C GLU A 7 -9.14 -1.34 -15.01
N PHE A 8 -9.56 -0.54 -15.99
CA PHE A 8 -10.98 -0.26 -16.18
C PHE A 8 -11.73 -1.57 -16.54
N PRO A 9 -12.97 -1.81 -16.06
CA PRO A 9 -13.91 -0.90 -15.41
C PRO A 9 -13.90 -0.94 -13.88
N ILE A 10 -12.94 -1.61 -13.24
CA ILE A 10 -12.97 -1.73 -11.77
C ILE A 10 -12.45 -0.46 -11.10
N LEU A 11 -11.58 0.31 -11.76
CA LEU A 11 -11.07 1.57 -11.24
C LEU A 11 -12.14 2.68 -11.23
N PRO A 12 -12.00 3.68 -10.34
CA PRO A 12 -12.89 4.83 -10.32
C PRO A 12 -12.84 5.62 -11.62
N ASP A 13 -13.98 6.21 -12.01
CA ASP A 13 -14.08 7.00 -13.23
C ASP A 13 -13.02 8.12 -13.27
N GLY A 14 -12.19 8.10 -14.31
CA GLY A 14 -11.14 9.08 -14.53
C GLY A 14 -9.87 8.88 -13.68
N PHE A 15 -9.82 7.89 -12.78
CA PHE A 15 -8.60 7.55 -12.07
C PHE A 15 -7.58 6.92 -13.03
N GLN A 16 -6.31 7.28 -12.85
CA GLN A 16 -5.17 6.70 -13.55
C GLN A 16 -4.10 6.37 -12.52
N LEU A 17 -3.45 5.23 -12.68
CA LEU A 17 -2.32 4.88 -11.82
C LEU A 17 -1.18 5.87 -12.04
N PRO A 18 -0.52 6.36 -10.96
CA PRO A 18 0.57 7.31 -11.10
C PRO A 18 1.73 6.76 -11.94
N THR A 19 2.30 7.59 -12.82
CA THR A 19 3.39 7.18 -13.71
C THR A 19 4.65 6.77 -12.93
N ASP A 20 4.95 7.46 -11.83
CA ASP A 20 6.07 7.13 -10.94
C ASP A 20 5.89 5.77 -10.26
N TYR A 21 4.66 5.43 -9.87
CA TYR A 21 4.31 4.08 -9.42
C TYR A 21 4.53 3.03 -10.50
N LEU A 22 4.00 3.26 -11.71
CA LEU A 22 4.14 2.34 -12.83
C LEU A 22 5.61 2.09 -13.19
N ASN A 23 6.43 3.13 -13.23
CA ASN A 23 7.87 3.03 -13.50
C ASN A 23 8.59 2.14 -12.49
N VAL A 24 8.13 2.10 -11.24
CA VAL A 24 8.71 1.26 -10.18
C VAL A 24 8.24 -0.18 -10.30
N VAL A 25 6.93 -0.42 -10.38
CA VAL A 25 6.39 -1.79 -10.33
C VAL A 25 6.57 -2.58 -11.62
N LEU A 26 6.78 -1.90 -12.75
CA LEU A 26 7.06 -2.55 -14.04
C LEU A 26 8.51 -2.99 -14.21
N VAL A 27 9.46 -2.36 -13.49
CA VAL A 27 10.88 -2.77 -13.50
C VAL A 27 11.08 -4.11 -12.79
N GLY A 28 10.27 -4.40 -11.77
CA GLY A 28 10.30 -5.66 -11.02
C GLY A 28 11.30 -5.68 -9.86
N ASP A 29 11.15 -6.68 -8.98
CA ASP A 29 12.07 -7.05 -7.88
C ASP A 29 12.60 -5.94 -6.98
N ILE A 30 11.69 -5.09 -6.51
CA ILE A 30 11.98 -4.12 -5.46
C ILE A 30 11.57 -4.70 -4.11
N ASP A 31 12.56 -4.88 -3.24
CA ASP A 31 12.36 -5.31 -1.87
C ASP A 31 12.27 -4.10 -0.92
N ILE A 32 11.04 -3.76 -0.56
CA ILE A 32 10.68 -2.71 0.40
C ILE A 32 10.05 -3.30 1.67
N ALA A 33 10.39 -4.54 2.03
CA ALA A 33 9.89 -5.17 3.26
C ALA A 33 10.08 -4.22 4.46
N PRO A 34 9.06 -4.02 5.31
CA PRO A 34 7.91 -4.90 5.49
C PRO A 34 6.76 -4.65 4.50
N TRP A 35 6.82 -3.56 3.72
CA TRP A 35 5.88 -3.35 2.62
C TRP A 35 6.10 -4.38 1.51
N ARG A 36 5.00 -4.73 0.85
CA ARG A 36 5.02 -5.42 -0.45
C ARG A 36 4.03 -4.76 -1.39
N PHE A 37 4.41 -4.68 -2.67
CA PHE A 37 3.47 -4.29 -3.71
C PHE A 37 2.43 -5.38 -3.92
N LEU A 38 1.16 -4.98 -4.00
CA LEU A 38 0.04 -5.87 -4.26
C LEU A 38 0.07 -6.45 -5.68
N THR A 39 0.83 -5.83 -6.59
CA THR A 39 0.98 -6.26 -8.00
C THR A 39 1.47 -7.71 -8.18
N LYS A 40 2.02 -8.33 -7.13
CA LYS A 40 2.45 -9.73 -7.15
C LYS A 40 1.33 -10.74 -6.88
N ASP A 41 0.19 -10.28 -6.34
CA ASP A 41 -0.93 -11.14 -5.95
C ASP A 41 -2.27 -10.48 -6.32
N MET A 42 -2.86 -10.95 -7.43
CA MET A 42 -4.14 -10.46 -7.93
C MET A 42 -5.28 -10.72 -6.94
N ALA A 43 -5.33 -11.90 -6.31
CA ALA A 43 -6.42 -12.26 -5.42
C ALA A 43 -6.42 -11.35 -4.18
N LEU A 44 -5.23 -11.13 -3.60
CA LEU A 44 -5.04 -10.24 -2.47
C LEU A 44 -5.35 -8.78 -2.83
N SER A 45 -4.92 -8.33 -4.01
CA SER A 45 -5.23 -6.99 -4.54
C SER A 45 -6.73 -6.75 -4.60
N LEU A 46 -7.47 -7.66 -5.26
CA LEU A 46 -8.91 -7.54 -5.44
C LEU A 46 -9.67 -7.65 -4.11
N PHE A 47 -9.20 -8.50 -3.19
CA PHE A 47 -9.79 -8.64 -1.86
C PHE A 47 -9.76 -7.33 -1.07
N TYR A 48 -8.59 -6.69 -0.98
CA TYR A 48 -8.47 -5.43 -0.24
C TYR A 48 -9.11 -4.27 -0.97
N TYR A 49 -9.08 -4.26 -2.31
CA TYR A 49 -9.79 -3.25 -3.06
C TYR A 49 -11.30 -3.31 -2.81
N GLY A 50 -11.90 -4.51 -2.90
CA GLY A 50 -13.31 -4.70 -2.55
C GLY A 50 -13.62 -4.31 -1.11
N SER A 51 -12.73 -4.63 -0.17
CA SER A 51 -12.86 -4.24 1.24
C SER A 51 -12.88 -2.72 1.43
N MET A 52 -12.04 -1.98 0.71
CA MET A 52 -12.01 -0.52 0.76
C MET A 52 -13.27 0.09 0.14
N LEU A 53 -13.76 -0.45 -0.98
CA LEU A 53 -15.01 -0.01 -1.62
C LEU A 53 -16.22 -0.19 -0.69
N LEU A 54 -16.30 -1.32 0.02
CA LEU A 54 -17.37 -1.57 0.99
C LEU A 54 -17.28 -0.66 2.21
N LYS A 55 -16.05 -0.38 2.67
CA LYS A 55 -15.83 0.42 3.88
C LYS A 55 -16.05 1.91 3.66
N PHE A 56 -15.64 2.43 2.51
CA PHE A 56 -15.69 3.85 2.19
C PHE A 56 -16.52 4.09 0.93
N PRO A 57 -17.85 3.88 0.99
CA PRO A 57 -18.72 4.09 -0.16
C PRO A 57 -18.65 5.55 -0.62
N GLY A 58 -18.25 5.77 -1.87
CA GLY A 58 -18.10 7.11 -2.46
C GLY A 58 -16.69 7.71 -2.39
N THR A 59 -15.77 7.11 -1.64
CA THR A 59 -14.33 7.48 -1.66
C THR A 59 -13.53 6.27 -2.09
N ALA A 60 -13.07 6.28 -3.34
CA ALA A 60 -12.39 5.12 -3.88
C ALA A 60 -10.91 5.10 -3.46
N LEU A 61 -10.61 4.41 -2.36
CA LEU A 61 -9.24 4.06 -2.03
C LEU A 61 -8.79 2.86 -2.86
N VAL A 62 -7.72 3.02 -3.64
CA VAL A 62 -7.14 1.98 -4.49
C VAL A 62 -5.86 1.45 -3.83
N PRO A 63 -5.89 0.30 -3.14
CA PRO A 63 -4.74 -0.22 -2.42
C PRO A 63 -3.66 -0.72 -3.39
N PHE A 64 -2.41 -0.29 -3.21
CA PHE A 64 -1.29 -0.65 -4.10
C PHE A 64 -0.13 -1.33 -3.36
N ALA A 65 -0.03 -1.16 -2.04
CA ALA A 65 0.93 -1.85 -1.19
C ALA A 65 0.31 -2.25 0.14
N ILE A 66 0.92 -3.26 0.78
CA ILE A 66 0.44 -3.86 2.00
C ILE A 66 1.61 -4.22 2.93
N ILE A 67 1.40 -4.08 4.23
CA ILE A 67 2.13 -4.82 5.26
C ILE A 67 1.17 -5.85 5.83
N GLN A 68 1.63 -7.09 5.87
CA GLN A 68 0.96 -8.16 6.59
C GLN A 68 2.06 -9.07 7.13
N ASP A 69 2.46 -8.77 8.36
CA ASP A 69 3.45 -9.53 9.12
C ASP A 69 2.72 -10.31 10.22
N GLU A 70 2.44 -11.59 9.95
CA GLU A 70 1.64 -12.43 10.85
C GLU A 70 2.36 -12.74 12.17
N SER A 71 3.68 -12.57 12.24
CA SER A 71 4.40 -12.70 13.51
C SER A 71 4.10 -11.55 14.48
N GLY A 72 3.52 -10.46 13.95
CA GLY A 72 3.19 -9.25 14.69
C GLY A 72 4.38 -8.47 15.23
N LEU A 73 5.60 -8.78 14.78
CA LEU A 73 6.80 -8.08 15.22
C LEU A 73 6.78 -6.62 14.75
N TYR A 74 6.19 -6.37 13.59
CA TYR A 74 6.20 -5.05 12.98
C TYR A 74 4.91 -4.25 13.18
N ASN A 75 3.76 -4.92 13.07
CA ASN A 75 2.44 -4.29 13.02
C ASN A 75 1.41 -4.99 13.93
N ASP A 76 1.87 -5.67 14.98
CA ASP A 76 1.02 -6.43 15.91
C ASP A 76 0.09 -7.44 15.22
N GLY A 77 0.45 -7.89 14.02
CA GLY A 77 -0.30 -8.86 13.21
C GLY A 77 -1.37 -8.21 12.32
N TRP A 78 -1.56 -6.89 12.41
CA TRP A 78 -2.62 -6.16 11.74
C TRP A 78 -2.24 -5.66 10.37
N VAL A 79 -3.08 -5.93 9.38
CA VAL A 79 -2.86 -5.45 8.02
C VAL A 79 -2.78 -3.91 7.97
N VAL A 80 -1.77 -3.39 7.27
CA VAL A 80 -1.68 -1.98 6.92
C VAL A 80 -1.66 -1.85 5.40
N LEU A 81 -2.50 -0.99 4.84
CA LEU A 81 -2.57 -0.73 3.40
C LEU A 81 -2.04 0.66 3.08
N ALA A 82 -1.33 0.78 1.96
CA ALA A 82 -1.13 2.06 1.29
C ALA A 82 -2.06 2.11 0.07
N CYS A 83 -2.87 3.15 0.01
CA CYS A 83 -3.91 3.32 -1.00
C CYS A 83 -3.72 4.64 -1.74
N PHE A 84 -3.93 4.64 -3.06
CA PHE A 84 -4.16 5.88 -3.78
C PHE A 84 -5.55 6.41 -3.46
N ASP A 85 -5.64 7.72 -3.30
CA ASP A 85 -6.91 8.41 -3.31
C ASP A 85 -7.44 8.50 -4.75
N GLY A 86 -8.52 7.77 -5.03
CA GLY A 86 -9.20 7.77 -6.32
C GLY A 86 -10.26 8.87 -6.47
N GLY A 87 -10.21 9.90 -5.62
CA GLY A 87 -11.11 11.05 -5.67
C GLY A 87 -11.05 11.82 -6.99
N LYS A 88 -12.14 12.54 -7.29
CA LYS A 88 -12.26 13.37 -8.50
C LYS A 88 -11.26 14.53 -8.42
N GLY A 89 -10.25 14.53 -9.28
CA GLY A 89 -9.29 15.65 -9.37
C GLY A 89 -7.87 15.27 -9.76
N GLY A 90 -7.55 13.98 -9.87
CA GLY A 90 -6.20 13.54 -10.22
C GLY A 90 -5.19 13.68 -9.07
N ASP A 91 -5.65 13.97 -7.86
CA ASP A 91 -4.82 14.07 -6.67
C ASP A 91 -4.47 12.66 -6.18
N SER A 92 -3.39 12.10 -6.70
CA SER A 92 -2.93 10.74 -6.41
C SER A 92 -2.20 10.64 -5.07
N SER A 93 -2.73 11.34 -4.05
CA SER A 93 -2.23 11.28 -2.69
C SER A 93 -2.28 9.84 -2.17
N VAL A 94 -1.34 9.49 -1.31
CA VAL A 94 -1.30 8.15 -0.71
C VAL A 94 -1.89 8.21 0.70
N ARG A 95 -2.87 7.37 0.99
CA ARG A 95 -3.51 7.20 2.29
C ARG A 95 -3.06 5.90 2.94
N ILE A 96 -2.74 5.94 4.23
CA ILE A 96 -2.35 4.75 5.01
C ILE A 96 -3.52 4.25 5.85
N TYR A 97 -4.05 3.08 5.51
CA TYR A 97 -5.14 2.46 6.24
C TYR A 97 -4.64 1.32 7.13
N ASP A 98 -4.66 1.54 8.44
CA ASP A 98 -4.25 0.58 9.47
C ASP A 98 -5.48 -0.12 10.07
N TYR A 99 -5.57 -1.45 9.93
CA TYR A 99 -6.68 -2.23 10.46
C TYR A 99 -6.69 -2.33 11.99
N SER A 100 -5.57 -2.10 12.68
CA SER A 100 -5.52 -2.06 14.15
C SER A 100 -6.23 -0.82 14.72
N ARG A 101 -6.29 0.25 13.93
CA ARG A 101 -6.84 1.55 14.31
C ARG A 101 -7.86 2.01 13.25
N PRO A 102 -8.96 1.27 13.08
CA PRO A 102 -9.89 1.53 11.99
C PRO A 102 -10.48 2.94 12.14
N LYS A 103 -10.20 3.79 11.15
CA LYS A 103 -10.76 5.14 11.07
C LYS A 103 -12.18 5.13 10.53
N SER A 104 -12.99 6.07 11.01
CA SER A 104 -14.35 6.31 10.51
C SER A 104 -14.33 6.98 9.14
N SER A 105 -13.28 7.75 8.85
CA SER A 105 -13.08 8.45 7.59
C SER A 105 -11.68 8.17 7.03
N PRO A 106 -11.54 8.04 5.68
CA PRO A 106 -10.23 7.86 5.04
C PRO A 106 -9.34 9.10 5.23
N TRP A 107 -9.93 10.27 5.48
CA TRP A 107 -9.24 11.54 5.72
C TRP A 107 -8.57 11.64 7.09
N ASP A 108 -8.96 10.78 8.04
CA ASP A 108 -8.36 10.73 9.38
C ASP A 108 -7.06 9.90 9.40
N SER A 109 -6.69 9.36 8.25
CA SER A 109 -5.51 8.54 8.03
C SER A 109 -4.29 9.42 7.74
N PHE A 110 -3.11 8.94 8.11
CA PHE A 110 -1.86 9.56 7.66
C PHE A 110 -1.81 9.56 6.12
N SER A 111 -1.27 10.63 5.55
CA SER A 111 -1.19 10.77 4.10
C SER A 111 0.15 11.33 3.62
N TYR A 112 0.54 10.89 2.44
CA TYR A 112 1.63 11.47 1.66
C TYR A 112 1.05 12.22 0.46
N SER A 113 1.77 13.23 -0.04
CA SER A 113 1.38 14.00 -1.22
C SER A 113 1.33 13.17 -2.50
N GLY A 114 2.01 12.02 -2.55
CA GLY A 114 1.96 11.10 -3.67
C GLY A 114 2.88 9.89 -3.52
N PHE A 115 2.95 9.07 -4.57
CA PHE A 115 3.70 7.83 -4.58
C PHE A 115 5.19 8.03 -4.29
N SER A 116 5.86 8.98 -4.96
CA SER A 116 7.30 9.20 -4.78
C SER A 116 7.70 9.54 -3.34
N GLU A 117 6.88 10.31 -2.63
CA GLU A 117 7.10 10.66 -1.22
C GLU A 117 6.91 9.42 -0.33
N TRP A 118 5.78 8.72 -0.49
CA TRP A 118 5.52 7.46 0.21
C TRP A 118 6.64 6.44 -0.03
N PHE A 119 7.10 6.29 -1.27
CA PHE A 119 8.11 5.31 -1.65
C PHE A 119 9.48 5.63 -1.03
N SER A 120 9.79 6.92 -0.87
CA SER A 120 11.01 7.34 -0.17
C SER A 120 10.95 6.99 1.31
N ALA A 121 9.82 7.29 1.97
CA ALA A 121 9.59 6.90 3.36
C ALA A 121 9.60 5.37 3.55
N ALA A 122 8.97 4.61 2.64
CA ALA A 122 8.93 3.15 2.68
C ALA A 122 10.33 2.52 2.53
N LYS A 123 11.22 3.12 1.73
CA LYS A 123 12.63 2.66 1.64
C LYS A 123 13.40 2.91 2.93
N GLU A 124 13.23 4.06 3.56
CA GLU A 124 13.86 4.36 4.85
C GLU A 124 13.36 3.43 5.95
N GLU A 125 12.06 3.17 5.97
CA GLU A 125 11.42 2.21 6.85
C GLU A 125 11.93 0.79 6.61
N SER A 126 12.07 0.40 5.35
CA SER A 126 12.62 -0.89 4.97
C SER A 126 14.06 -1.08 5.46
N ALA A 127 14.89 -0.03 5.36
CA ALA A 127 16.26 -0.07 5.86
C ALA A 127 16.30 -0.28 7.38
N ARG A 128 15.43 0.41 8.14
CA ARG A 128 15.32 0.23 9.60
C ARG A 128 14.85 -1.19 9.95
N TYR A 129 13.77 -1.64 9.33
CA TYR A 129 13.21 -2.98 9.54
C TYR A 129 14.23 -4.10 9.33
N LYS A 130 15.04 -3.99 8.27
CA LYS A 130 16.09 -4.97 7.97
C LYS A 130 17.25 -4.90 8.97
N ALA A 131 17.63 -3.71 9.42
CA ALA A 131 18.68 -3.55 10.44
C ALA A 131 18.27 -4.18 11.77
N ASP A 132 17.02 -3.98 12.20
CA ASP A 132 16.51 -4.54 13.45
C ASP A 132 16.48 -6.08 13.42
N ARG A 133 16.17 -6.68 12.27
CA ARG A 133 16.18 -8.15 12.09
C ARG A 133 17.59 -8.76 12.12
N VAL A 134 18.59 -8.06 11.60
CA VAL A 134 19.99 -8.53 11.66
C VAL A 134 20.53 -8.48 13.11
N GLY A 135 20.04 -7.53 13.92
CA GLY A 135 20.40 -7.43 15.34
C GLY A 135 19.88 -8.58 16.19
N ASP A 136 18.71 -9.13 15.86
CA ASP A 136 18.03 -10.19 16.63
C ASP A 136 18.63 -11.59 16.36
N GLU A 137 19.12 -11.83 15.13
CA GLU A 137 19.80 -13.09 14.76
C GLU A 137 21.23 -13.21 15.33
N GLY A 138 21.82 -12.13 15.84
CA GLY A 138 23.18 -12.09 16.37
C GLY A 138 23.34 -12.54 17.83
N TYR A 139 22.25 -12.87 18.52
CA TYR A 139 22.23 -13.25 19.95
C TYR A 139 21.61 -14.62 20.25
N SER A 140 21.37 -15.46 19.22
CA SER A 140 20.86 -16.84 19.39
C SER A 140 21.97 -17.89 19.43
#